data_AF-A0A920TAB8-F1
#
_entry.id   AF-A0A920TAB8-F1
#
_cell.length_a   1.000
_cell.length_b   1.000
_cell.length_c   1.000
_cell.angle_alpha   90.00
_cell.angle_beta   90.00
_cell.angle_gamma   90.00
#
_symmetry.space_group_name_H-M   'P 1'
#
loop_
_entity.id
_entity.type
_entity.pdbx_description
1 polymer ?
#
loop_
_entity_poly.entity_id
_entity_poly.type
_entity_poly.pdbx_seq_one_letter_code
_entity_poly.pdbx_strand_id
1 'polypeptide(L)'
;MRRPVTPNPPMAFTGADQTSGSSRCTGKRKNNVILDNTFAPVCHNFAPFVDTRPGVPANQRYKALGGTFPVEWRKEPDSGGLMALVSPDGIHWKYLATKPVIDKSLHPARNCDTCQSSVFWSQHEQCYVCFVRVWKNFGKERLRPGFTGDTRWIGRTTSPDFIKWKPIRFMEYTPDAFPDQLYLPNTQPYVRAPHIYVGVTARLSDHRLVITPEQAKALSVPKDAWRDTSDAIFMTSRGGFRYDRPFMSSFLRPGPGSQNWVTRCTFPVQGIVQTGPNELPF
;
A
#
# COMPACT_ATOMS: atom_id res chain seq x y z
N MET A 1 36.07 25.65 -9.14
CA MET A 1 35.71 24.78 -8.00
C MET A 1 34.19 24.80 -7.82
N ARG A 2 33.50 23.71 -8.16
CA ARG A 2 32.03 23.59 -8.03
C ARG A 2 31.69 22.91 -6.71
N ARG A 3 30.72 23.48 -5.97
CA ARG A 3 30.26 23.00 -4.65
C ARG A 3 29.55 21.64 -4.78
N PRO A 4 29.58 20.77 -3.73
CA PRO A 4 28.87 19.50 -3.73
C PRO A 4 27.35 19.70 -3.63
N VAL A 5 26.60 18.88 -4.36
CA VAL A 5 25.13 18.79 -4.30
C VAL A 5 24.75 17.93 -3.10
N THR A 6 24.00 18.49 -2.16
CA THR A 6 23.41 17.75 -1.02
C THR A 6 22.24 16.89 -1.48
N PRO A 7 22.03 15.68 -0.93
CA PRO A 7 20.83 14.88 -1.22
C PRO A 7 19.59 15.52 -0.59
N ASN A 8 18.47 15.55 -1.32
CA ASN A 8 17.18 16.00 -0.80
C ASN A 8 16.64 15.04 0.28
N PRO A 9 15.99 15.55 1.34
CA PRO A 9 15.37 14.72 2.37
C PRO A 9 14.11 13.98 1.85
N PRO A 10 13.68 12.89 2.52
CA PRO A 10 12.50 12.12 2.13
C PRO A 10 11.22 12.94 2.27
N MET A 11 10.35 12.88 1.25
CA MET A 11 9.03 13.53 1.24
C MET A 11 8.08 12.84 2.22
N ALA A 12 7.62 13.58 3.23
CA ALA A 12 6.53 13.16 4.10
C ALA A 12 5.18 13.41 3.39
N PHE A 13 4.39 12.36 3.17
CA PHE A 13 3.02 12.46 2.69
C PHE A 13 2.08 12.54 3.90
N THR A 14 1.58 13.73 4.23
CA THR A 14 0.47 13.87 5.18
C THR A 14 -0.84 13.88 4.42
N GLY A 15 -1.62 12.80 4.53
CA GLY A 15 -3.02 12.79 4.12
C GLY A 15 -3.81 13.78 4.98
N ALA A 16 -4.55 14.68 4.35
CA ALA A 16 -5.39 15.63 5.05
C ALA A 16 -6.57 14.92 5.73
N ASP A 17 -6.81 15.29 6.99
CA ASP A 17 -7.88 14.82 7.84
C ASP A 17 -9.26 15.14 7.23
N GLN A 18 -10.16 14.16 7.21
CA GLN A 18 -11.53 14.33 6.74
C GLN A 18 -12.39 14.90 7.87
N THR A 19 -12.33 16.21 8.08
CA THR A 19 -13.36 16.92 8.84
C THR A 19 -13.96 18.02 7.97
N SER A 20 -15.23 17.81 7.62
CA SER A 20 -16.25 18.76 7.17
C SER A 20 -15.77 20.19 6.81
N GLY A 21 -15.88 20.54 5.53
CA GLY A 21 -15.84 21.93 5.06
C GLY A 21 -14.96 22.12 3.84
N SER A 22 -15.55 22.66 2.78
CA SER A 22 -14.87 23.18 1.59
C SER A 22 -13.55 23.88 1.96
N SER A 23 -12.42 23.20 1.74
CA SER A 23 -11.10 23.82 1.79
C SER A 23 -10.54 23.86 0.38
N ARG A 24 -10.96 24.87 -0.39
CA ARG A 24 -10.08 25.42 -1.42
C ARG A 24 -8.79 25.79 -0.69
N CYS A 25 -7.66 25.17 -1.02
CA CYS A 25 -6.37 25.60 -0.50
C CYS A 25 -6.20 27.09 -0.82
N THR A 26 -6.41 27.94 0.17
CA THR A 26 -6.47 29.39 0.02
C THR A 26 -5.07 29.91 -0.28
N GLY A 27 -4.68 29.99 -1.56
CA GLY A 27 -3.71 30.93 -2.15
C GLY A 27 -2.33 31.15 -1.49
N LYS A 28 -1.98 30.47 -0.40
CA LYS A 28 -0.73 30.62 0.32
C LYS A 28 0.29 29.71 -0.32
N ARG A 29 1.19 30.30 -1.13
CA ARG A 29 2.28 29.66 -1.89
C ARG A 29 3.39 29.00 -1.02
N LYS A 30 3.07 28.56 0.20
CA LYS A 30 3.96 27.84 1.12
C LYS A 30 3.24 26.61 1.68
N ASN A 31 2.77 25.72 0.81
CA ASN A 31 2.34 24.39 1.21
C ASN A 31 2.94 23.36 0.24
N ASN A 32 3.17 22.14 0.73
CA ASN A 32 3.73 21.04 -0.05
C ASN A 32 2.61 20.11 -0.56
N VAL A 33 1.44 20.69 -0.89
CA VAL A 33 0.30 19.92 -1.36
C VAL A 33 0.52 19.55 -2.82
N ILE A 34 0.64 18.24 -3.08
CA ILE A 34 0.91 17.70 -4.43
C ILE A 34 -0.38 17.36 -5.18
N LEU A 35 -1.38 16.82 -4.47
CA LEU A 35 -2.71 16.54 -4.99
C LEU A 35 -3.76 17.23 -4.11
N ASP A 36 -4.76 17.81 -4.74
CA ASP A 36 -5.93 18.37 -4.06
C ASP A 36 -7.19 17.54 -4.35
N ASN A 37 -8.33 18.03 -3.86
CA ASN A 37 -9.61 17.35 -4.01
C ASN A 37 -10.12 17.26 -5.46
N THR A 38 -9.50 17.94 -6.43
CA THR A 38 -9.82 17.73 -7.86
C THR A 38 -9.42 16.34 -8.35
N PHE A 39 -8.53 15.67 -7.60
CA PHE A 39 -8.16 14.28 -7.80
C PHE A 39 -8.93 13.31 -6.90
N ALA A 40 -9.89 13.75 -6.09
CA ALA A 40 -10.68 12.82 -5.28
C ALA A 40 -11.43 11.82 -6.18
N PRO A 41 -11.45 10.51 -5.86
CA PRO A 41 -10.92 9.86 -4.65
C PRO A 41 -9.46 9.34 -4.77
N VAL A 42 -8.74 9.63 -5.84
CA VAL A 42 -7.35 9.16 -6.07
C VAL A 42 -6.37 9.59 -4.97
N CYS A 43 -6.57 10.77 -4.40
CA CYS A 43 -5.73 11.29 -3.31
C CYS A 43 -5.75 10.41 -2.05
N HIS A 44 -6.73 9.53 -1.87
CA HIS A 44 -6.87 8.64 -0.70
C HIS A 44 -5.69 7.68 -0.52
N ASN A 45 -5.14 7.17 -1.63
CA ASN A 45 -4.16 6.09 -1.65
C ASN A 45 -3.13 6.25 -2.77
N PHE A 46 -2.90 7.50 -3.15
CA PHE A 46 -1.94 7.89 -4.17
C PHE A 46 -0.55 7.30 -3.88
N ALA A 47 -0.03 6.49 -4.81
CA ALA A 47 1.24 5.79 -4.67
C ALA A 47 2.17 6.14 -5.85
N PRO A 48 2.94 7.24 -5.77
CA PRO A 48 3.87 7.63 -6.81
C PRO A 48 5.14 6.78 -6.78
N PHE A 49 5.75 6.56 -7.94
CA PHE A 49 7.07 5.96 -8.09
C PHE A 49 7.82 6.58 -9.27
N VAL A 50 9.14 6.47 -9.23
CA VAL A 50 10.00 6.80 -10.37
C VAL A 50 9.97 5.63 -11.35
N ASP A 51 9.58 5.89 -12.59
CA ASP A 51 9.58 4.85 -13.61
C ASP A 51 11.00 4.62 -14.14
N THR A 52 11.56 3.45 -13.81
CA THR A 52 12.91 3.05 -14.20
C THR A 52 12.96 2.33 -15.54
N ARG A 53 11.82 2.17 -16.25
CA ARG A 53 11.81 1.56 -17.57
C ARG A 53 12.70 2.34 -18.54
N PRO A 54 13.61 1.68 -19.28
CA PRO A 54 14.40 2.34 -20.31
C PRO A 54 13.51 3.03 -21.36
N GLY A 55 13.87 4.25 -21.75
CA GLY A 55 13.13 5.02 -22.78
C GLY A 55 11.80 5.60 -22.30
N VAL A 56 11.55 5.72 -21.00
CA VAL A 56 10.37 6.43 -20.48
C VAL A 56 10.33 7.86 -21.00
N PRO A 57 9.19 8.32 -21.56
CA PRO A 57 9.03 9.70 -21.97
C PRO A 57 9.30 10.65 -20.80
N ALA A 58 10.04 11.74 -21.04
CA ALA A 58 10.40 12.70 -19.99
C ALA A 58 9.18 13.29 -19.27
N ASN A 59 8.05 13.42 -19.97
CA ASN A 59 6.77 13.87 -19.40
C ASN A 59 6.01 12.81 -18.59
N GLN A 60 6.57 11.61 -18.43
CA GLN A 60 6.02 10.49 -17.66
C GLN A 60 7.06 9.85 -16.73
N ARG A 61 8.12 10.59 -16.37
CA ARG A 61 9.21 10.13 -15.50
C ARG A 61 8.70 9.57 -14.17
N TYR A 62 7.65 10.18 -13.63
CA TYR A 62 6.95 9.71 -12.45
C TYR A 62 5.59 9.16 -12.87
N LYS A 63 5.21 8.07 -12.22
CA LYS A 63 3.93 7.39 -12.41
C LYS A 63 3.28 7.11 -11.08
N ALA A 64 1.96 6.98 -11.07
CA ALA A 64 1.23 6.60 -9.88
C ALA A 64 -0.02 5.81 -10.22
N LEU A 65 -0.43 4.98 -9.27
CA LEU A 65 -1.76 4.43 -9.19
C LEU A 65 -2.45 4.96 -7.93
N GLY A 66 -3.76 5.18 -8.02
CA GLY A 66 -4.60 5.55 -6.89
C GLY A 66 -6.07 5.52 -7.28
N GLY A 67 -6.96 5.68 -6.33
CA GLY A 67 -8.40 5.56 -6.51
C GLY A 67 -8.96 4.36 -5.77
N THR A 68 -10.28 4.25 -5.77
CA THR A 68 -11.03 3.26 -5.00
C THR A 68 -11.95 2.45 -5.92
N PHE A 69 -12.10 1.15 -5.64
CA PHE A 69 -13.10 0.32 -6.30
C PHE A 69 -14.49 0.51 -5.68
N PRO A 70 -15.58 0.30 -6.45
CA PRO A 70 -16.92 0.20 -5.91
C PRO A 70 -17.01 -0.93 -4.88
N VAL A 71 -17.61 -0.66 -3.72
CA VAL A 71 -17.90 -1.66 -2.68
C VAL A 71 -19.26 -1.40 -2.04
N GLU A 72 -19.93 -2.46 -1.58
CA GLU A 72 -21.31 -2.40 -1.09
C GLU A 72 -21.47 -1.54 0.19
N TRP A 73 -20.43 -1.45 1.04
CA TRP A 73 -20.51 -0.78 2.34
C TRP A 73 -19.99 0.67 2.34
N ARG A 74 -19.37 1.13 1.25
CA ARG A 74 -18.85 2.50 1.14
C ARG A 74 -19.87 3.34 0.37
N LYS A 75 -20.26 4.49 0.93
CA LYS A 75 -21.23 5.41 0.30
C LYS A 75 -20.54 6.58 -0.41
N GLU A 76 -19.28 6.83 -0.10
CA GLU A 76 -18.47 7.87 -0.72
C GLU A 76 -18.22 7.57 -2.21
N PRO A 77 -18.08 8.61 -3.05
CA PRO A 77 -17.75 8.45 -4.47
C PRO A 77 -16.49 7.62 -4.67
N ASP A 78 -16.51 6.75 -5.68
CA ASP A 78 -15.37 5.96 -6.11
C ASP A 78 -14.94 6.29 -7.54
N SER A 79 -13.74 5.86 -7.93
CA SER A 79 -13.17 6.09 -9.27
C SER A 79 -13.37 4.90 -10.22
N GLY A 80 -14.17 3.91 -9.83
CA GLY A 80 -14.35 2.64 -10.56
C GLY A 80 -13.16 1.68 -10.45
N GLY A 81 -12.09 2.05 -9.73
CA GLY A 81 -10.83 1.32 -9.64
C GLY A 81 -9.60 2.23 -9.55
N LEU A 82 -8.43 1.68 -9.88
CA LEU A 82 -7.17 2.42 -9.85
C LEU A 82 -6.96 3.21 -11.15
N MET A 83 -6.88 4.52 -11.02
CA MET A 83 -6.53 5.49 -12.06
C MET A 83 -5.01 5.57 -12.21
N ALA A 84 -4.54 5.72 -13.45
CA ALA A 84 -3.14 5.96 -13.76
C ALA A 84 -2.85 7.47 -13.89
N LEU A 85 -1.79 7.92 -13.24
CA LEU A 85 -1.31 9.29 -13.31
C LEU A 85 0.16 9.33 -13.75
N VAL A 86 0.54 10.43 -14.37
CA VAL A 86 1.92 10.71 -14.79
C VAL A 86 2.33 12.12 -14.40
N SER A 87 3.63 12.30 -14.19
CA SER A 87 4.24 13.59 -13.96
C SER A 87 5.66 13.65 -14.52
N PRO A 88 6.10 14.79 -15.10
CA PRO A 88 7.50 15.02 -15.47
C PRO A 88 8.42 15.18 -14.24
N ASP A 89 7.90 15.75 -13.15
CA ASP A 89 8.70 16.28 -12.03
C ASP A 89 8.30 15.72 -10.66
N GLY A 90 7.23 14.93 -10.59
CA GLY A 90 6.69 14.36 -9.36
C GLY A 90 5.82 15.34 -8.57
N ILE A 91 5.59 16.55 -9.10
CA ILE A 91 4.86 17.64 -8.45
C ILE A 91 3.57 17.93 -9.24
N HIS A 92 3.67 18.07 -10.56
CA HIS A 92 2.53 18.38 -11.42
C HIS A 92 2.01 17.10 -12.07
N TRP A 93 0.84 16.64 -11.62
CA TRP A 93 0.26 15.37 -12.05
C TRP A 93 -0.90 15.56 -13.01
N LYS A 94 -1.03 14.62 -13.94
CA LYS A 94 -2.20 14.50 -14.81
C LYS A 94 -2.61 13.05 -14.95
N TYR A 95 -3.89 12.83 -15.24
CA TYR A 95 -4.38 11.52 -15.62
C TYR A 95 -3.73 11.04 -16.92
N LEU A 96 -3.25 9.81 -16.91
CA LEU A 96 -2.74 9.13 -18.09
C LEU A 96 -3.87 8.49 -18.90
N ALA A 97 -4.97 8.13 -18.23
CA ALA A 97 -6.16 7.55 -18.82
C ALA A 97 -7.43 8.18 -18.22
N THR A 98 -8.50 8.25 -19.01
CA THR A 98 -9.81 8.79 -18.58
C THR A 98 -10.64 7.80 -17.77
N LYS A 99 -10.29 6.52 -17.80
CA LYS A 99 -10.93 5.41 -17.06
C LYS A 99 -9.90 4.71 -16.17
N PRO A 100 -10.33 4.00 -15.11
CA PRO A 100 -9.43 3.18 -14.32
C PRO A 100 -8.71 2.14 -15.19
N VAL A 101 -7.41 1.97 -14.97
CA VAL A 101 -6.57 0.98 -15.68
C VAL A 101 -6.60 -0.38 -15.00
N ILE A 102 -6.96 -0.40 -13.71
CA ILE A 102 -7.29 -1.62 -12.97
C ILE A 102 -8.66 -1.41 -12.35
N ASP A 103 -9.68 -2.03 -12.93
CA ASP A 103 -11.07 -1.95 -12.48
C ASP A 103 -11.55 -3.27 -11.85
N LYS A 104 -12.82 -3.28 -11.46
CA LYS A 104 -13.46 -4.45 -10.82
C LYS A 104 -13.43 -5.71 -11.68
N SER A 105 -13.44 -5.60 -13.00
CA SER A 105 -13.43 -6.76 -13.92
C SER A 105 -12.14 -7.57 -13.85
N LEU A 106 -11.04 -6.93 -13.42
CA LEU A 106 -9.75 -7.59 -13.25
C LEU A 106 -9.56 -8.22 -11.87
N HIS A 107 -10.52 -8.05 -10.95
CA HIS A 107 -10.33 -8.44 -9.57
C HIS A 107 -10.97 -9.81 -9.27
N PRO A 108 -10.24 -10.77 -8.66
CA PRO A 108 -10.71 -12.13 -8.45
C PRO A 108 -11.69 -12.29 -7.28
N ALA A 109 -12.14 -11.19 -6.68
CA ALA A 109 -12.85 -11.22 -5.41
C ALA A 109 -14.14 -10.41 -5.47
N ARG A 110 -15.14 -10.85 -4.68
CA ARG A 110 -16.39 -10.09 -4.49
C ARG A 110 -16.12 -8.69 -3.94
N ASN A 111 -15.09 -8.55 -3.11
CA ASN A 111 -14.80 -7.33 -2.37
C ASN A 111 -13.41 -6.79 -2.70
N CYS A 112 -13.32 -5.47 -2.89
CA CYS A 112 -12.11 -4.75 -3.27
C CYS A 112 -12.03 -3.45 -2.47
N ASP A 113 -11.36 -3.45 -1.33
CA ASP A 113 -10.94 -2.18 -0.75
C ASP A 113 -9.55 -1.83 -1.26
N THR A 114 -9.16 -0.57 -1.15
CA THR A 114 -7.86 -0.12 -1.63
C THR A 114 -7.00 0.35 -0.48
N CYS A 115 -5.71 0.25 -0.69
CA CYS A 115 -4.68 0.87 0.11
C CYS A 115 -3.67 1.50 -0.86
N GLN A 116 -2.64 2.13 -0.31
CA GLN A 116 -1.47 2.47 -1.09
C GLN A 116 -0.93 1.18 -1.74
N SER A 117 -0.95 1.14 -3.07
CA SER A 117 -0.53 -0.04 -3.84
C SER A 117 0.98 0.04 -4.09
N SER A 118 1.67 -1.10 -4.08
CA SER A 118 3.08 -1.12 -4.43
C SER A 118 3.23 -1.38 -5.92
N VAL A 119 3.66 -0.38 -6.67
CA VAL A 119 3.78 -0.45 -8.13
C VAL A 119 5.14 0.06 -8.58
N PHE A 120 5.74 -0.64 -9.54
CA PHE A 120 7.07 -0.33 -10.07
C PHE A 120 7.28 -0.99 -11.43
N TRP A 121 8.26 -0.50 -12.20
CA TRP A 121 8.81 -1.24 -13.33
C TRP A 121 9.75 -2.34 -12.81
N SER A 122 9.46 -3.60 -13.12
CA SER A 122 10.36 -4.70 -12.82
C SER A 122 11.37 -4.88 -13.94
N GLN A 123 12.65 -4.61 -13.63
CA GLN A 123 13.74 -4.97 -14.54
C GLN A 123 13.90 -6.49 -14.68
N HIS A 124 13.56 -7.27 -13.66
CA HIS A 124 13.68 -8.72 -13.73
C HIS A 124 12.61 -9.35 -14.64
N GLU A 125 11.37 -8.85 -14.54
CA GLU A 125 10.22 -9.38 -15.28
C GLU A 125 9.90 -8.60 -16.56
N GLN A 126 10.64 -7.51 -16.84
CA GLN A 126 10.46 -6.65 -18.02
C GLN A 126 9.02 -6.16 -18.21
N CYS A 127 8.35 -5.84 -17.10
CA CYS A 127 6.99 -5.31 -17.08
C CYS A 127 6.73 -4.49 -15.81
N TYR A 128 5.67 -3.69 -15.82
CA TYR A 128 5.15 -3.11 -14.59
C TYR A 128 4.51 -4.19 -13.74
N VAL A 129 4.78 -4.15 -12.45
CA VAL A 129 4.21 -5.05 -11.44
C VAL A 129 3.47 -4.20 -10.44
N CYS A 130 2.26 -4.62 -10.06
CA CYS A 130 1.47 -3.97 -9.04
C CYS A 130 0.98 -5.00 -8.02
N PHE A 131 1.24 -4.71 -6.74
CA PHE A 131 0.70 -5.42 -5.59
C PHE A 131 -0.40 -4.57 -4.96
N VAL A 132 -1.59 -5.15 -4.88
CA VAL A 132 -2.80 -4.51 -4.38
C VAL A 132 -3.39 -5.33 -3.25
N ARG A 133 -4.12 -4.67 -2.35
CA ARG A 133 -4.93 -5.40 -1.36
C ARG A 133 -6.17 -5.97 -2.03
N VAL A 134 -6.45 -7.23 -1.73
CA VAL A 134 -7.62 -7.97 -2.21
C VAL A 134 -8.27 -8.70 -1.04
N TRP A 135 -9.51 -9.15 -1.20
CA TRP A 135 -10.19 -9.97 -0.21
C TRP A 135 -10.24 -11.42 -0.69
N LYS A 136 -9.77 -12.36 0.13
CA LYS A 136 -9.81 -13.79 -0.17
C LYS A 136 -10.67 -14.50 0.87
N ASN A 137 -11.64 -15.28 0.39
CA ASN A 137 -12.46 -16.13 1.25
C ASN A 137 -11.69 -17.42 1.55
N PHE A 138 -11.54 -17.76 2.84
CA PHE A 138 -10.90 -18.98 3.31
C PHE A 138 -11.89 -19.92 4.04
N GLY A 139 -13.20 -19.70 3.91
CA GLY A 139 -14.23 -20.47 4.59
C GLY A 139 -14.55 -19.99 6.01
N LYS A 140 -15.35 -20.79 6.74
CA LYS A 140 -15.98 -20.44 8.04
C LYS A 140 -15.07 -20.57 9.27
N GLU A 141 -13.80 -20.93 9.10
CA GLU A 141 -12.86 -21.19 10.22
C GLU A 141 -12.19 -19.92 10.77
N ARG A 142 -12.90 -18.80 10.82
CA ARG A 142 -12.36 -17.56 11.39
C ARG A 142 -13.06 -17.19 12.67
N LEU A 143 -12.26 -17.04 13.73
CA LEU A 143 -12.68 -16.55 15.04
C LEU A 143 -13.39 -15.19 14.94
N ARG A 144 -12.94 -14.34 14.01
CA ARG A 144 -13.69 -13.19 13.50
C ARG A 144 -13.50 -13.05 12.00
N PRO A 145 -14.55 -13.21 11.19
CA PRO A 145 -14.51 -12.71 9.83
C PRO A 145 -14.26 -11.20 9.87
N GLY A 146 -13.54 -10.64 8.88
CA GLY A 146 -13.56 -9.19 8.68
C GLY A 146 -15.01 -8.70 8.49
N PHE A 147 -15.23 -7.39 8.39
CA PHE A 147 -16.57 -6.81 8.18
C PHE A 147 -17.39 -7.49 7.06
N THR A 148 -16.71 -8.16 6.12
CA THR A 148 -17.26 -8.84 4.94
C THR A 148 -17.29 -10.37 4.98
N GLY A 149 -16.72 -11.04 6.00
CA GLY A 149 -16.52 -12.50 5.94
C GLY A 149 -15.13 -12.94 5.44
N ASP A 150 -14.45 -12.07 4.68
CA ASP A 150 -13.24 -12.41 3.94
C ASP A 150 -11.95 -11.96 4.66
N THR A 151 -10.80 -12.41 4.15
CA THR A 151 -9.46 -12.05 4.62
C THR A 151 -8.81 -11.03 3.70
N ARG A 152 -8.27 -9.94 4.26
CA ARG A 152 -7.36 -9.07 3.52
C ARG A 152 -6.10 -9.84 3.13
N TRP A 153 -5.80 -9.80 1.84
CA TRP A 153 -4.74 -10.56 1.22
C TRP A 153 -4.00 -9.68 0.21
N ILE A 154 -2.88 -10.17 -0.31
CA ILE A 154 -2.14 -9.50 -1.37
C ILE A 154 -2.50 -10.15 -2.70
N GLY A 155 -2.95 -9.32 -3.64
CA GLY A 155 -3.08 -9.66 -5.04
C GLY A 155 -1.94 -9.05 -5.85
N ARG A 156 -1.65 -9.67 -6.99
CA ARG A 156 -0.64 -9.20 -7.94
C ARG A 156 -1.22 -9.14 -9.34
N THR A 157 -0.84 -8.09 -10.08
CA THR A 157 -1.07 -7.96 -11.52
C THR A 157 0.16 -7.37 -12.20
N THR A 158 0.24 -7.53 -13.52
CA THR A 158 1.33 -7.03 -14.36
C THR A 158 0.79 -6.33 -15.60
N SER A 159 1.55 -5.37 -16.11
CA SER A 159 1.25 -4.66 -17.36
C SER A 159 2.52 -4.42 -18.17
N PRO A 160 2.53 -4.56 -19.50
CA PRO A 160 3.68 -4.18 -20.32
C PRO A 160 3.82 -2.66 -20.49
N ASP A 161 2.71 -1.91 -20.40
CA ASP A 161 2.63 -0.51 -20.85
C ASP A 161 2.07 0.46 -19.79
N PHE A 162 1.73 -0.04 -18.59
CA PHE A 162 1.10 0.69 -17.48
C PHE A 162 -0.40 1.02 -17.70
N ILE A 163 -0.97 0.62 -18.84
CA ILE A 163 -2.38 0.87 -19.22
C ILE A 163 -3.17 -0.42 -19.22
N LYS A 164 -2.65 -1.46 -19.87
CA LYS A 164 -3.32 -2.75 -20.00
C LYS A 164 -2.79 -3.71 -18.95
N TRP A 165 -3.61 -3.97 -17.94
CA TRP A 165 -3.25 -4.86 -16.83
C TRP A 165 -3.88 -6.24 -17.01
N LYS A 166 -3.15 -7.28 -16.61
CA LYS A 166 -3.69 -8.64 -16.54
C LYS A 166 -4.67 -8.77 -15.36
N PRO A 167 -5.54 -9.79 -15.36
CA PRO A 167 -6.34 -10.11 -14.16
C PRO A 167 -5.45 -10.29 -12.93
N ILE A 168 -5.90 -9.74 -11.80
CA ILE A 168 -5.24 -9.87 -10.51
C ILE A 168 -5.34 -11.33 -10.06
N ARG A 169 -4.24 -11.85 -9.54
CA ARG A 169 -4.19 -13.17 -8.91
C ARG A 169 -3.77 -13.05 -7.46
N PHE A 170 -4.29 -13.92 -6.60
CA PHE A 170 -3.84 -14.01 -5.22
C PHE A 170 -2.37 -14.44 -5.17
N MET A 171 -1.61 -13.79 -4.29
CA MET A 171 -0.29 -14.30 -3.92
C MET A 171 -0.43 -15.55 -3.05
N GLU A 172 0.50 -16.47 -3.22
CA GLU A 172 0.70 -17.67 -2.41
C GLU A 172 1.91 -17.48 -1.51
N TYR A 173 1.99 -18.21 -0.41
CA TYR A 173 3.00 -18.00 0.62
C TYR A 173 3.65 -19.31 1.01
N THR A 174 4.89 -19.26 1.45
CA THR A 174 5.63 -20.43 1.93
C THR A 174 6.42 -20.10 3.18
N PRO A 175 6.29 -20.86 4.28
CA PRO A 175 5.36 -21.99 4.43
C PRO A 175 3.89 -21.54 4.42
N ASP A 176 2.99 -22.50 4.21
CA ASP A 176 1.57 -22.27 4.48
C ASP A 176 1.37 -21.96 5.96
N ALA A 177 0.48 -21.00 6.24
CA ALA A 177 0.22 -20.55 7.59
C ALA A 177 -1.22 -20.08 7.74
N PHE A 178 -1.63 -19.86 9.00
CA PHE A 178 -2.91 -19.21 9.29
C PHE A 178 -3.02 -17.90 8.48
N PRO A 179 -4.14 -17.69 7.77
CA PRO A 179 -4.29 -16.52 6.91
C PRO A 179 -4.49 -15.29 7.78
N ASP A 180 -3.40 -14.61 8.15
CA ASP A 180 -3.45 -13.30 8.77
C ASP A 180 -4.04 -12.25 7.82
N GLN A 181 -4.54 -11.12 8.36
CA GLN A 181 -5.01 -10.01 7.54
C GLN A 181 -3.80 -9.20 7.04
N LEU A 182 -3.44 -9.32 5.77
CA LEU A 182 -2.33 -8.58 5.17
C LEU A 182 -2.82 -7.23 4.65
N TYR A 183 -2.41 -6.15 5.32
CA TYR A 183 -3.03 -4.83 5.18
C TYR A 183 -2.33 -3.92 4.16
N LEU A 184 -1.00 -3.81 4.21
CA LEU A 184 -0.20 -3.04 3.24
C LEU A 184 0.85 -3.96 2.62
N PRO A 185 0.86 -4.19 1.30
CA PRO A 185 1.83 -5.10 0.70
C PRO A 185 3.26 -4.59 0.82
N ASN A 186 3.49 -3.28 0.66
CA ASN A 186 4.81 -2.61 0.76
C ASN A 186 5.94 -3.38 0.05
N THR A 187 5.62 -4.00 -1.08
CA THR A 187 6.55 -4.87 -1.81
C THR A 187 7.30 -4.07 -2.86
N GLN A 188 8.63 -4.12 -2.83
CA GLN A 188 9.49 -3.40 -3.76
C GLN A 188 10.69 -4.25 -4.19
N PRO A 189 11.29 -3.97 -5.36
CA PRO A 189 12.59 -4.52 -5.71
C PRO A 189 13.63 -4.15 -4.68
N TYR A 190 14.42 -5.12 -4.26
CA TYR A 190 15.56 -4.85 -3.39
C TYR A 190 16.60 -4.05 -4.17
N VAL A 191 16.92 -2.86 -3.68
CA VAL A 191 17.77 -1.88 -4.38
C VAL A 191 19.14 -2.43 -4.78
N ARG A 192 19.69 -3.40 -4.04
CA ARG A 192 21.00 -4.03 -4.32
C ARG A 192 20.93 -5.32 -5.13
N ALA A 193 19.75 -5.91 -5.28
CA ALA A 193 19.51 -7.07 -6.15
C ALA A 193 18.05 -7.05 -6.64
N PRO A 194 17.73 -6.28 -7.70
CA PRO A 194 16.35 -6.01 -8.15
C PRO A 194 15.54 -7.23 -8.62
N HIS A 195 16.18 -8.39 -8.75
CA HIS A 195 15.53 -9.68 -9.03
C HIS A 195 14.95 -10.35 -7.78
N ILE A 196 15.14 -9.73 -6.61
CA ILE A 196 14.52 -10.11 -5.34
C ILE A 196 13.60 -8.96 -4.93
N TYR A 197 12.34 -9.28 -4.65
CA TYR A 197 11.38 -8.35 -4.08
C TYR A 197 11.31 -8.57 -2.58
N VAL A 198 11.21 -7.48 -1.84
CA VAL A 198 11.09 -7.48 -0.38
C VAL A 198 9.79 -6.78 -0.02
N GLY A 199 9.00 -7.41 0.85
CA GLY A 199 7.77 -6.86 1.41
C GLY A 199 7.89 -6.71 2.92
N VAL A 200 7.86 -5.47 3.40
CA VAL A 200 7.70 -5.16 4.83
C VAL A 200 6.21 -4.86 5.06
N THR A 201 5.44 -5.94 5.16
CA THR A 201 3.98 -5.91 5.10
C THR A 201 3.39 -5.66 6.47
N ALA A 202 2.43 -4.75 6.53
CA ALA A 202 1.62 -4.58 7.73
C ALA A 202 0.63 -5.72 7.88
N ARG A 203 0.62 -6.36 9.04
CA ARG A 203 -0.26 -7.47 9.37
C ARG A 203 -1.20 -7.07 10.50
N LEU A 204 -2.46 -7.48 10.38
CA LEU A 204 -3.41 -7.49 11.49
C LEU A 204 -3.74 -8.95 11.86
N SER A 205 -3.64 -9.29 13.13
CA SER A 205 -3.99 -10.61 13.65
C SER A 205 -5.22 -10.50 14.56
N ASP A 206 -6.36 -10.95 14.05
CA ASP A 206 -7.68 -10.93 14.71
C ASP A 206 -7.91 -12.11 15.66
N HIS A 207 -6.98 -13.05 15.72
CA HIS A 207 -6.99 -14.21 16.62
C HIS A 207 -6.07 -14.05 17.83
N ARG A 208 -5.43 -12.89 17.99
CA ARG A 208 -4.54 -12.57 19.12
C ARG A 208 -4.99 -11.25 19.73
N LEU A 209 -5.47 -11.31 20.97
CA LEU A 209 -5.86 -10.14 21.75
C LEU A 209 -4.82 -9.91 22.84
N VAL A 210 -4.43 -8.64 23.01
CA VAL A 210 -3.38 -8.22 23.96
C VAL A 210 -3.94 -7.46 25.16
N ILE A 211 -5.18 -6.98 25.06
CA ILE A 211 -5.88 -6.25 26.12
C ILE A 211 -7.35 -6.66 26.18
N THR A 212 -7.94 -6.59 27.38
CA THR A 212 -9.38 -6.79 27.59
C THR A 212 -10.18 -5.53 27.21
N PRO A 213 -11.51 -5.61 27.05
CA PRO A 213 -12.36 -4.43 26.85
C PRO A 213 -12.21 -3.38 27.96
N GLU A 214 -12.07 -3.82 29.22
CA GLU A 214 -11.91 -2.96 30.39
C GLU A 214 -10.57 -2.23 30.34
N GLN A 215 -9.50 -2.95 30.00
CA GLN A 215 -8.17 -2.37 29.78
C GLN A 215 -8.17 -1.39 28.61
N ALA A 216 -8.85 -1.72 27.50
CA ALA A 216 -8.99 -0.83 26.35
C ALA A 216 -9.69 0.49 26.73
N LYS A 217 -10.75 0.41 27.54
CA LYS A 217 -11.44 1.59 28.09
C LYS A 217 -10.52 2.40 29.01
N ALA A 218 -9.79 1.74 29.91
CA ALA A 218 -8.85 2.40 30.83
C ALA A 218 -7.71 3.11 30.09
N LEU A 219 -7.21 2.51 29.00
CA LEU A 219 -6.14 3.03 28.16
C LEU A 219 -6.62 4.00 27.08
N SER A 220 -7.92 4.33 27.05
CA SER A 220 -8.54 5.19 26.03
C SER A 220 -8.24 4.73 24.59
N VAL A 221 -8.12 3.42 24.37
CA VAL A 221 -7.95 2.81 23.04
C VAL A 221 -9.23 3.06 22.23
N PRO A 222 -9.15 3.52 20.97
CA PRO A 222 -10.33 3.76 20.14
C PRO A 222 -11.25 2.55 20.08
N LYS A 223 -12.56 2.81 19.97
CA LYS A 223 -13.58 1.77 19.87
C LYS A 223 -13.21 0.80 18.74
N ASP A 224 -13.25 -0.48 19.05
CA ASP A 224 -12.88 -1.61 18.17
C ASP A 224 -11.41 -1.74 17.80
N ALA A 225 -10.51 -0.81 18.17
CA ALA A 225 -9.08 -0.94 17.89
C ALA A 225 -8.40 -2.05 18.71
N TRP A 226 -8.94 -2.38 19.89
CA TRP A 226 -8.43 -3.44 20.76
C TRP A 226 -8.70 -4.87 20.26
N ARG A 227 -9.47 -5.01 19.18
CA ARG A 227 -10.06 -6.27 18.72
C ARG A 227 -9.17 -7.11 17.81
N ASP A 228 -8.00 -6.60 17.48
CA ASP A 228 -6.94 -7.31 16.78
C ASP A 228 -5.59 -6.72 17.21
N THR A 229 -4.51 -7.36 16.76
CA THR A 229 -3.14 -6.86 16.95
C THR A 229 -2.53 -6.41 15.63
N SER A 230 -1.67 -5.39 15.65
CA SER A 230 -0.93 -4.93 14.47
C SER A 230 0.58 -5.05 14.64
N ASP A 231 1.25 -5.57 13.61
CA ASP A 231 2.71 -5.64 13.53
C ASP A 231 3.20 -5.58 12.07
N ALA A 232 4.52 -5.62 11.88
CA ALA A 232 5.11 -5.78 10.55
C ALA A 232 5.74 -7.16 10.38
N ILE A 233 5.53 -7.76 9.21
CA ILE A 233 6.17 -9.01 8.80
C ILE A 233 7.11 -8.77 7.63
N PHE A 234 8.09 -9.66 7.47
CA PHE A 234 9.05 -9.63 6.38
C PHE A 234 8.82 -10.80 5.44
N MET A 235 8.71 -10.51 4.15
CA MET A 235 8.48 -11.50 3.10
C MET A 235 9.36 -11.19 1.89
N THR A 236 9.71 -12.20 1.12
CA THR A 236 10.50 -12.05 -0.10
C THR A 236 9.87 -12.78 -1.27
N SER A 237 10.12 -12.33 -2.50
CA SER A 237 9.68 -13.00 -3.71
C SER A 237 10.74 -12.85 -4.80
N ARG A 238 10.81 -13.79 -5.74
CA ARG A 238 11.60 -13.64 -6.98
C ARG A 238 10.73 -13.25 -8.18
N GLY A 239 9.55 -12.69 -7.92
CA GLY A 239 8.52 -12.47 -8.92
C GLY A 239 7.52 -13.63 -8.99
N GLY A 240 6.70 -13.63 -10.05
CA GLY A 240 5.60 -14.59 -10.13
C GLY A 240 4.55 -14.37 -9.04
N PHE A 241 3.96 -15.45 -8.51
CA PHE A 241 2.82 -15.38 -7.59
C PHE A 241 3.10 -15.95 -6.19
N ARG A 242 4.37 -16.08 -5.82
CA ARG A 242 4.78 -16.71 -4.55
C ARG A 242 5.64 -15.77 -3.71
N TYR A 243 5.35 -15.72 -2.41
CA TYR A 243 6.17 -15.15 -1.37
C TYR A 243 6.77 -16.24 -0.49
N ASP A 244 8.03 -16.07 -0.12
CA ASP A 244 8.67 -16.77 0.97
C ASP A 244 8.57 -15.92 2.24
N ARG A 245 8.08 -16.53 3.32
CA ARG A 245 7.88 -15.98 4.66
C ARG A 245 8.76 -16.74 5.66
N PRO A 246 10.08 -16.50 5.65
CA PRO A 246 10.99 -17.26 6.51
C PRO A 246 10.73 -17.02 8.01
N PHE A 247 10.14 -15.87 8.37
CA PHE A 247 9.80 -15.52 9.74
C PHE A 247 8.29 -15.44 9.92
N MET A 248 7.73 -16.33 10.73
CA MET A 248 6.30 -16.34 11.07
C MET A 248 5.94 -15.46 12.27
N SER A 249 6.96 -14.93 12.95
CA SER A 249 6.82 -13.94 14.01
C SER A 249 6.94 -12.51 13.46
N SER A 250 6.59 -11.52 14.28
CA SER A 250 6.74 -10.11 13.93
C SER A 250 8.20 -9.79 13.61
N PHE A 251 8.45 -9.19 12.44
CA PHE A 251 9.76 -8.68 12.06
C PHE A 251 10.06 -7.35 12.77
N LEU A 252 9.11 -6.41 12.71
CA LEU A 252 9.11 -5.24 13.58
C LEU A 252 8.02 -5.45 14.64
N ARG A 253 8.45 -5.57 15.89
CA ARG A 253 7.55 -5.65 17.04
C ARG A 253 7.15 -4.25 17.46
N PRO A 254 5.88 -4.03 17.81
CA PRO A 254 5.50 -2.83 18.54
C PRO A 254 6.31 -2.67 19.83
N GLY A 255 6.45 -1.42 20.27
CA GLY A 255 7.19 -1.09 21.50
C GLY A 255 6.58 -1.70 22.76
N PRO A 256 7.26 -1.58 23.92
CA PRO A 256 6.75 -2.06 25.20
C PRO A 256 5.36 -1.51 25.53
N GLY A 257 4.48 -2.31 26.14
CA GLY A 257 3.11 -1.93 26.51
C GLY A 257 2.06 -2.51 25.55
N SER A 258 1.02 -3.12 26.11
CA SER A 258 -0.01 -3.84 25.35
C SER A 258 -0.86 -2.93 24.45
N GLN A 259 -1.01 -1.65 24.81
CA GLN A 259 -1.66 -0.65 23.97
C GLN A 259 -0.93 -0.39 22.64
N ASN A 260 0.36 -0.67 22.55
CA ASN A 260 1.13 -0.47 21.32
C ASN A 260 0.91 -1.62 20.32
N TRP A 261 0.31 -2.72 20.77
CA TRP A 261 0.08 -3.90 19.95
C TRP A 261 -1.31 -3.91 19.29
N VAL A 262 -2.21 -2.99 19.65
CA VAL A 262 -3.58 -2.96 19.10
C VAL A 262 -3.59 -2.50 17.63
N THR A 263 -4.76 -2.51 16.98
CA THR A 263 -4.87 -2.13 15.57
C THR A 263 -4.33 -0.72 15.31
N ARG A 264 -3.70 -0.55 14.15
CA ARG A 264 -3.19 0.74 13.66
C ARG A 264 -2.09 1.40 14.50
N CYS A 265 -1.37 0.64 15.32
CA CYS A 265 -0.23 1.16 16.09
C CYS A 265 1.10 1.00 15.36
N THR A 266 1.28 -0.06 14.57
CA THR A 266 2.53 -0.31 13.82
C THR A 266 2.24 -0.53 12.34
N PHE A 267 2.52 0.48 11.52
CA PHE A 267 2.47 0.40 10.06
C PHE A 267 3.80 0.86 9.47
N PRO A 268 4.58 -0.05 8.86
CA PRO A 268 5.68 0.35 8.01
C PRO A 268 5.17 1.25 6.89
N VAL A 269 5.87 2.34 6.67
CA VAL A 269 5.63 3.22 5.52
C VAL A 269 6.19 2.55 4.26
N GLN A 270 5.99 3.19 3.11
CA GLN A 270 6.25 2.55 1.83
C GLN A 270 7.75 2.28 1.58
N GLY A 271 8.16 1.04 1.79
CA GLY A 271 9.35 0.47 1.18
C GLY A 271 10.65 0.57 1.97
N ILE A 272 11.71 0.01 1.39
CA ILE A 272 13.07 0.12 1.92
C ILE A 272 13.78 1.22 1.15
N VAL A 273 14.18 2.29 1.83
CA VAL A 273 14.81 3.45 1.21
C VAL A 273 16.30 3.44 1.51
N GLN A 274 17.16 3.53 0.50
CA GLN A 274 18.59 3.66 0.72
C GLN A 274 18.96 5.11 1.04
N THR A 275 19.31 5.39 2.30
CA THR A 275 19.75 6.72 2.76
C THR A 275 21.27 6.91 2.71
N GLY A 276 22.03 5.83 2.59
CA GLY A 276 23.49 5.86 2.48
C GLY A 276 24.07 4.56 1.93
N PRO A 277 25.40 4.46 1.75
CA PRO A 277 26.07 3.25 1.26
C PRO A 277 25.77 2.01 2.10
N ASN A 278 25.56 2.19 3.41
CA ASN A 278 25.38 1.10 4.38
C ASN A 278 24.02 1.15 5.11
N GLU A 279 23.09 2.02 4.70
CA GLU A 279 21.83 2.24 5.41
C GLU A 279 20.60 1.97 4.53
N LEU A 280 19.64 1.22 5.08
CA LEU A 280 18.40 0.81 4.43
C LEU A 280 17.23 0.86 5.43
N PRO A 281 16.75 2.05 5.86
CA PRO A 281 15.52 2.19 6.66
C PRO A 281 14.29 1.62 5.96
N PHE A 282 13.31 1.21 6.76
CA PHE A 282 12.02 0.63 6.36
C PHE A 282 10.89 1.00 7.34
#